data_AF-A0A2N1N3N2-F1
#
_entry.id   AF-A0A2N1N3N2-F1
#
_cell.length_a   1.000
_cell.length_b   1.000
_cell.length_c   1.000
_cell.angle_alpha   90.00
_cell.angle_beta   90.00
_cell.angle_gamma   90.00
#
_symmetry.space_group_name_H-M   'P 1'
#
loop_
_entity.id
_entity.type
_entity.pdbx_description
1 polymer ?
#
loop_
_entity_poly.entity_id
_entity_poly.type
_entity_poly.pdbx_seq_one_letter_code
_entity_poly.pdbx_strand_id
1 'polypeptide(L)'
;MIPYIKFINYPEDYKWFRELIKPKPSPFVETINEDIYKTWNGEALINFKWNTYGKYYYAVIWILFMALLGCFTVAATVPQQYIGINIQNQLFIASIILGFIHLSFEIRQFIYSPERWIREFWNIFDIIAYLLPIITSIKWLQTNDLNDHIIQLFSFSCLFLDIKFLLFFRAFESFGIYFEIIIRCKTDHLFFSSLIYYYNKFCTCVLYFIITKIRLFI
;
A
#
# COMPACT_ATOMS: atom_id res chain seq x y z
N MET A 1 29.28 -25.39 0.37
CA MET A 1 29.56 -23.94 0.33
C MET A 1 28.39 -23.27 -0.38
N ILE A 2 27.66 -22.34 0.26
CA ILE A 2 26.51 -21.68 -0.38
C ILE A 2 27.08 -20.77 -1.49
N PRO A 3 26.72 -20.94 -2.77
CA PRO A 3 27.36 -20.25 -3.89
C PRO A 3 27.11 -18.73 -3.93
N TYR A 4 26.33 -18.21 -2.98
CA TYR A 4 25.79 -16.86 -2.99
C TYR A 4 26.29 -15.95 -1.85
N ILE A 5 27.45 -16.24 -1.26
CA ILE A 5 28.03 -15.47 -0.13
C ILE A 5 27.99 -13.95 -0.33
N LYS A 6 28.22 -13.45 -1.55
CA LYS A 6 28.14 -12.01 -1.86
C LYS A 6 26.71 -11.45 -1.97
N PHE A 7 25.71 -12.29 -2.22
CA PHE A 7 24.30 -11.88 -2.27
C PHE A 7 23.61 -11.90 -0.90
N ILE A 8 24.22 -12.53 0.10
CA ILE A 8 23.65 -12.68 1.44
C ILE A 8 23.84 -11.40 2.26
N ASN A 9 24.97 -10.72 2.10
CA ASN A 9 25.37 -9.59 2.94
C ASN A 9 25.19 -8.24 2.21
N TYR A 10 24.71 -7.24 2.95
CA TYR A 10 24.80 -5.84 2.54
C TYR A 10 26.26 -5.35 2.61
N PRO A 11 26.63 -4.29 1.87
CA PRO A 11 27.97 -3.71 1.93
C PRO A 11 28.33 -3.28 3.36
N GLU A 12 29.59 -3.44 3.77
CA GLU A 12 30.06 -2.99 5.09
C GLU A 12 29.88 -1.47 5.30
N ASP A 13 29.85 -0.68 4.22
CA ASP A 13 29.64 0.78 4.25
C ASP A 13 28.16 1.20 4.28
N TYR A 14 27.27 0.31 4.75
CA TYR A 14 25.83 0.52 4.78
C TYR A 14 25.42 1.74 5.61
N LYS A 15 24.79 2.72 4.97
CA LYS A 15 24.21 3.91 5.62
C LYS A 15 22.71 3.91 5.46
N TRP A 16 22.00 3.47 6.50
CA TRP A 16 20.53 3.39 6.54
C TRP A 16 19.83 4.68 6.07
N PHE A 17 20.31 5.86 6.49
CA PHE A 17 19.71 7.14 6.07
C PHE A 17 19.91 7.44 4.57
N ARG A 18 21.06 7.06 3.99
CA ARG A 18 21.28 7.21 2.55
C ARG A 18 20.43 6.24 1.74
N GLU A 19 20.14 5.05 2.28
CA GLU A 19 19.22 4.12 1.65
C GLU A 19 17.80 4.70 1.52
N LEU A 20 17.32 5.41 2.53
CA LEU A 20 16.02 6.08 2.50
C LEU A 20 15.89 7.09 1.35
N ILE A 21 16.98 7.70 0.89
CA ILE A 21 16.97 8.70 -0.19
C ILE A 21 17.34 8.07 -1.54
N LYS A 22 18.40 7.25 -1.58
CA LYS A 22 18.90 6.60 -2.79
C LYS A 22 19.55 5.26 -2.44
N PRO A 23 18.81 4.13 -2.55
CA PRO A 23 19.38 2.82 -2.28
C PRO A 23 20.48 2.51 -3.31
N LYS A 24 21.61 1.97 -2.84
CA LYS A 24 22.62 1.43 -3.75
C LYS A 24 22.09 0.12 -4.34
N PRO A 25 22.26 -0.14 -5.65
CA PRO A 25 21.91 -1.43 -6.20
C PRO A 25 22.73 -2.52 -5.48
N SER A 26 22.06 -3.58 -5.06
CA SER A 26 22.77 -4.75 -4.53
C SER A 26 23.23 -5.63 -5.71
N PRO A 27 24.36 -6.32 -5.61
CA PRO A 27 24.80 -7.26 -6.65
C PRO A 27 23.73 -8.31 -6.97
N PHE A 28 22.86 -8.63 -6.00
CA PHE A 28 21.72 -9.51 -6.20
C PHE A 28 20.72 -8.94 -7.19
N VAL A 29 20.33 -7.67 -7.08
CA VAL A 29 19.35 -7.03 -7.99
C VAL A 29 19.92 -6.89 -9.41
N GLU A 30 21.22 -6.68 -9.54
CA GLU A 30 21.88 -6.50 -10.85
C GLU A 30 22.10 -7.82 -11.60
N THR A 31 22.29 -8.93 -10.89
CA THR A 31 22.70 -10.21 -11.49
C THR A 31 21.64 -11.30 -11.44
N ILE A 32 20.44 -10.99 -10.93
CA ILE A 32 19.36 -11.98 -10.83
C ILE A 32 18.90 -12.42 -12.23
N ASN A 33 18.91 -13.73 -12.46
CA ASN A 33 18.33 -14.38 -13.63
C ASN A 33 17.09 -15.19 -13.17
N GLU A 34 16.10 -15.34 -14.04
CA GLU A 34 14.86 -16.08 -13.79
C GLU A 34 15.12 -17.52 -13.30
N ASP A 35 16.21 -18.13 -13.77
CA ASP A 35 16.59 -19.50 -13.38
C ASP A 35 16.88 -19.65 -11.87
N ILE A 36 17.17 -18.55 -11.16
CA ILE A 36 17.33 -18.57 -9.70
C ILE A 36 16.03 -19.04 -9.03
N TYR A 37 14.86 -18.63 -9.55
CA TYR A 37 13.56 -19.02 -9.00
C TYR A 37 13.24 -20.51 -9.20
N LYS A 38 13.95 -21.21 -10.09
CA LYS A 38 13.74 -22.64 -10.37
C LYS A 38 14.62 -23.57 -9.53
N THR A 39 15.58 -23.02 -8.78
CA THR A 39 16.58 -23.81 -8.04
C THR A 39 16.33 -23.76 -6.54
N TRP A 40 16.61 -24.87 -5.84
CA TRP A 40 16.47 -24.96 -4.38
C TRP A 40 17.41 -23.96 -3.66
N ASN A 41 18.59 -23.71 -4.23
CA ASN A 41 19.53 -22.72 -3.69
C ASN A 41 19.00 -21.28 -3.83
N GLY A 42 18.29 -20.98 -4.92
CA GLY A 42 17.68 -19.67 -5.13
C GLY A 42 16.46 -19.45 -4.23
N GLU A 43 15.62 -20.46 -4.06
CA GLU A 43 14.52 -20.44 -3.09
C GLU A 43 15.03 -20.19 -1.67
N ALA A 44 16.06 -20.93 -1.23
CA ALA A 44 16.68 -20.72 0.07
C ALA A 44 17.25 -19.29 0.23
N LEU A 45 17.84 -18.72 -0.82
CA LEU A 45 18.37 -17.35 -0.81
C LEU A 45 17.25 -16.30 -0.72
N ILE A 46 16.15 -16.47 -1.46
CA ILE A 46 14.99 -15.58 -1.40
C ILE A 46 14.34 -15.65 -0.01
N ASN A 47 14.14 -16.86 0.51
CA ASN A 47 13.61 -17.08 1.85
C ASN A 47 14.50 -16.45 2.93
N PHE A 48 15.82 -16.56 2.80
CA PHE A 48 16.76 -15.89 3.69
C PHE A 48 16.60 -14.36 3.65
N LYS A 49 16.56 -13.76 2.47
CA LYS A 49 16.41 -12.30 2.31
C LYS A 49 15.07 -11.79 2.83
N TRP A 50 13.98 -12.50 2.51
CA TRP A 50 12.64 -12.16 2.99
C TRP A 50 12.57 -12.26 4.53
N ASN A 51 13.08 -13.34 5.11
CA ASN A 51 13.04 -13.56 6.55
C ASN A 51 13.95 -12.62 7.35
N THR A 52 15.05 -12.18 6.75
CA THR A 52 16.03 -11.31 7.44
C THR A 52 15.66 -9.83 7.29
N TYR A 53 15.24 -9.39 6.10
CA TYR A 53 15.05 -7.96 5.80
C TYR A 53 13.65 -7.65 5.24
N GLY A 54 13.22 -8.42 4.23
CA GLY A 54 12.04 -8.11 3.43
C GLY A 54 10.76 -7.98 4.24
N LYS A 55 10.49 -8.94 5.14
CA LYS A 55 9.27 -8.96 5.94
C LYS A 55 9.14 -7.76 6.88
N TYR A 56 10.25 -7.27 7.43
CA TYR A 56 10.24 -6.13 8.36
C TYR A 56 10.01 -4.81 7.61
N TYR A 57 10.71 -4.62 6.49
CA TYR A 57 10.51 -3.43 5.66
C TYR A 57 9.08 -3.37 5.11
N TYR A 58 8.59 -4.51 4.63
CA TYR A 58 7.22 -4.67 4.17
C TYR A 58 6.20 -4.38 5.29
N ALA A 59 6.40 -4.93 6.48
CA ALA A 59 5.52 -4.69 7.62
C ALA A 59 5.47 -3.20 8.04
N VAL A 60 6.60 -2.49 8.02
CA VAL A 60 6.63 -1.05 8.33
C VAL A 60 5.83 -0.25 7.30
N ILE A 61 6.01 -0.50 6.01
CA ILE A 61 5.23 0.16 4.95
C ILE A 61 3.74 -0.15 5.12
N TRP A 62 3.41 -1.41 5.38
CA TRP A 62 2.03 -1.84 5.58
C TRP A 62 1.38 -1.17 6.81
N ILE A 63 2.08 -1.05 7.94
CA ILE A 63 1.57 -0.36 9.14
C ILE A 63 1.33 1.13 8.85
N LEU A 64 2.27 1.81 8.18
CA LEU A 64 2.10 3.21 7.76
C LEU A 64 0.90 3.37 6.83
N PHE A 65 0.67 2.39 5.95
CA PHE A 65 -0.49 2.38 5.07
C PHE A 65 -1.80 2.17 5.83
N MET A 66 -1.83 1.27 6.82
CA MET A 66 -3.00 1.08 7.67
C MET A 66 -3.34 2.34 8.47
N ALA A 67 -2.33 3.08 8.93
CA ALA A 67 -2.54 4.38 9.55
C ALA A 67 -3.16 5.40 8.57
N LEU A 68 -2.68 5.44 7.31
CA LEU A 68 -3.27 6.30 6.27
C LEU A 68 -4.73 5.94 6.00
N LEU A 69 -4.99 4.66 5.76
CA LEU A 69 -6.33 4.14 5.49
C LEU A 69 -7.28 4.46 6.67
N GLY A 70 -6.85 4.19 7.90
CA GLY A 70 -7.64 4.46 9.10
C GLY A 70 -7.94 5.95 9.29
N CYS A 71 -6.92 6.82 9.23
CA CYS A 71 -7.11 8.26 9.39
C CYS A 71 -8.06 8.84 8.35
N PHE A 72 -7.87 8.48 7.08
CA PHE A 72 -8.67 9.01 5.98
C PHE A 72 -10.11 8.49 6.02
N THR A 73 -10.32 7.19 6.24
CA THR A 73 -11.67 6.60 6.29
C THR A 73 -12.46 7.11 7.47
N VAL A 74 -11.86 7.24 8.66
CA VAL A 74 -12.52 7.83 9.84
C VAL A 74 -12.90 9.28 9.56
N ALA A 75 -12.00 10.08 8.99
CA ALA A 75 -12.28 11.47 8.67
C ALA A 75 -13.37 11.64 7.60
N ALA A 76 -13.45 10.74 6.62
CA ALA A 76 -14.39 10.81 5.51
C ALA A 76 -15.78 10.25 5.84
N THR A 77 -15.88 9.26 6.74
CA THR A 77 -17.14 8.52 6.99
C THR A 77 -17.85 8.93 8.28
N VAL A 78 -17.12 9.38 9.29
CA VAL A 78 -17.72 9.69 10.59
C VAL A 78 -18.33 11.10 10.55
N PRO A 79 -19.62 11.27 10.89
CA PRO A 79 -20.26 12.58 10.85
C PRO A 79 -19.68 13.52 11.93
N GLN A 80 -19.70 14.83 11.64
CA GLN A 80 -19.24 15.89 12.57
C GLN A 80 -19.94 15.86 13.94
N GLN A 81 -21.11 15.24 14.05
CA GLN A 81 -21.82 15.05 15.32
C GLN A 81 -21.06 14.14 16.30
N TYR A 82 -20.23 13.22 15.79
CA TYR A 82 -19.47 12.26 16.61
C TYR A 82 -17.98 12.60 16.71
N ILE A 83 -17.42 13.29 15.72
CA ILE A 83 -16.02 13.77 15.72
C ILE A 83 -16.04 15.29 15.57
N GLY A 84 -15.48 15.99 16.55
CA GLY A 84 -15.34 17.45 16.47
C GLY A 84 -14.51 17.87 15.26
N ILE A 85 -14.88 18.99 14.63
CA ILE A 85 -14.24 19.52 13.40
C ILE A 85 -12.71 19.63 13.52
N ASN A 86 -12.19 19.98 14.70
CA ASN A 86 -10.76 20.07 14.95
C ASN A 86 -10.06 18.71 14.82
N ILE A 87 -10.66 17.64 15.35
CA ILE A 87 -10.11 16.29 15.28
C ILE A 87 -10.19 15.79 13.83
N GLN A 88 -11.33 16.03 13.15
CA GLN A 88 -11.49 15.66 11.74
C GLN A 88 -10.40 16.32 10.86
N ASN A 89 -10.14 17.61 11.08
CA ASN A 89 -9.10 18.34 10.35
C ASN A 89 -7.69 17.81 10.68
N GLN A 90 -7.42 17.43 11.93
CA GLN A 90 -6.17 16.77 12.31
C GLN A 90 -5.98 15.43 11.59
N LEU A 91 -7.04 14.63 11.45
CA LEU A 91 -7.00 13.36 10.72
C LEU A 91 -6.73 13.57 9.22
N PHE A 92 -7.30 14.61 8.60
CA PHE A 92 -6.98 14.97 7.22
C PHE A 92 -5.53 15.45 7.07
N ILE A 93 -5.02 16.26 8.00
CA ILE A 93 -3.60 16.66 8.02
C ILE A 93 -2.70 15.44 8.15
N ALA A 94 -3.03 14.50 9.05
CA ALA A 94 -2.28 13.25 9.20
C ALA A 94 -2.32 12.42 7.90
N SER A 95 -3.45 12.36 7.22
CA SER A 95 -3.62 11.67 5.94
C SER A 95 -2.76 12.29 4.83
N ILE A 96 -2.62 13.62 4.80
CA ILE A 96 -1.72 14.31 3.87
C ILE A 96 -0.27 13.90 4.13
N ILE A 97 0.18 13.96 5.39
CA ILE A 97 1.57 13.61 5.77
C ILE A 97 1.87 12.15 5.42
N LEU A 98 1.00 11.23 5.81
CA LEU A 98 1.15 9.80 5.53
C LEU A 98 1.10 9.51 4.01
N GLY A 99 0.24 10.19 3.27
CA GLY A 99 0.17 10.09 1.81
C GLY A 99 1.48 10.52 1.14
N PHE A 100 2.08 11.63 1.57
CA PHE A 100 3.38 12.07 1.06
C PHE A 100 4.52 11.10 1.40
N ILE A 101 4.50 10.48 2.58
CA ILE A 101 5.46 9.43 2.94
C ILE A 101 5.36 8.27 1.95
N HIS A 102 4.16 7.80 1.62
CA HIS A 102 3.98 6.72 0.63
C HIS A 102 4.39 7.13 -0.78
N LEU A 103 4.03 8.33 -1.23
CA LEU A 103 4.49 8.86 -2.52
C LEU A 103 6.01 8.93 -2.61
N SER A 104 6.70 9.24 -1.51
CA SER A 104 8.17 9.25 -1.51
C SER A 104 8.76 7.88 -1.85
N PHE A 105 8.12 6.78 -1.43
CA PHE A 105 8.55 5.42 -1.78
C PHE A 105 8.35 5.14 -3.27
N GLU A 106 7.24 5.56 -3.87
CA GLU A 106 6.95 5.38 -5.30
C GLU A 106 7.90 6.21 -6.17
N ILE A 107 8.13 7.47 -5.82
CA ILE A 107 9.07 8.35 -6.53
C ILE A 107 10.48 7.76 -6.52
N ARG A 108 10.90 7.12 -5.42
CA ARG A 108 12.20 6.46 -5.36
C ARG A 108 12.32 5.30 -6.35
N GLN A 109 11.28 4.48 -6.49
CA GLN A 109 11.25 3.39 -7.46
C GLN A 109 11.29 3.93 -8.89
N PHE A 110 10.57 5.03 -9.14
CA PHE A 110 10.60 5.72 -10.43
C PHE A 110 12.00 6.26 -10.78
N ILE A 111 12.69 6.90 -9.83
CA ILE A 111 14.06 7.40 -10.05
C ILE A 111 15.05 6.26 -10.34
N TYR A 112 14.89 5.11 -9.68
CA TYR A 112 15.80 3.98 -9.86
C TYR A 112 15.64 3.29 -11.21
N SER A 113 14.40 3.11 -11.70
CA SER A 113 14.14 2.43 -12.98
C SER A 113 12.91 2.98 -13.70
N PRO A 114 13.00 4.18 -14.32
CA PRO A 114 11.83 4.90 -14.84
C PRO A 114 11.09 4.14 -15.95
N GLU A 115 11.82 3.54 -16.90
CA GLU A 115 11.19 2.80 -18.00
C GLU A 115 10.45 1.54 -17.54
N ARG A 116 11.02 0.79 -16.59
CA ARG A 116 10.36 -0.39 -16.01
C ARG A 116 9.15 0.04 -15.19
N TRP A 117 9.30 1.11 -14.42
CA TRP A 117 8.27 1.65 -13.56
C TRP A 117 7.03 2.10 -14.36
N ILE A 118 7.19 2.85 -15.46
CA ILE A 118 6.07 3.33 -16.29
C ILE A 118 5.32 2.19 -16.99
N ARG A 119 6.03 1.13 -17.40
CA ARG A 119 5.41 -0.03 -18.08
C ARG A 119 4.51 -0.86 -17.15
N GLU A 120 4.72 -0.77 -15.85
CA GLU A 120 3.94 -1.49 -14.86
C GLU A 120 2.68 -0.73 -14.46
N PHE A 121 1.54 -1.22 -14.94
CA PHE A 121 0.21 -0.66 -14.63
C PHE A 121 -0.04 -0.43 -13.13
N TRP A 122 0.44 -1.35 -12.28
CA TRP A 122 0.25 -1.28 -10.83
C TRP A 122 0.93 -0.07 -10.19
N ASN A 123 2.07 0.37 -10.72
CA ASN A 123 2.80 1.50 -10.14
C ASN A 123 2.08 2.84 -10.39
N ILE A 124 1.45 2.98 -11.57
CA ILE A 124 0.59 4.13 -11.88
C ILE A 124 -0.64 4.12 -10.95
N PHE A 125 -1.26 2.96 -10.75
CA PHE A 125 -2.37 2.81 -9.83
C PHE A 125 -2.00 3.22 -8.40
N ASP A 126 -0.81 2.82 -7.93
CA ASP A 126 -0.30 3.15 -6.61
C ASP A 126 -0.15 4.66 -6.40
N ILE A 127 0.40 5.38 -7.37
CA ILE A 127 0.47 6.86 -7.32
C ILE A 127 -0.92 7.47 -7.19
N ILE A 128 -1.89 7.01 -8.00
CA ILE A 128 -3.26 7.55 -7.96
C ILE A 128 -3.90 7.29 -6.60
N ALA A 129 -3.71 6.08 -6.05
CA ALA A 129 -4.27 5.69 -4.76
C ALA A 129 -3.75 6.55 -3.60
N TYR A 130 -2.53 7.09 -3.69
CA TYR A 130 -1.97 8.00 -2.69
C TYR A 130 -2.27 9.48 -2.99
N LEU A 131 -2.35 9.89 -4.26
CA LEU A 131 -2.66 11.28 -4.63
C LEU A 131 -4.10 11.67 -4.32
N LEU A 132 -5.06 10.79 -4.59
CA LEU A 132 -6.48 11.05 -4.34
C LEU A 132 -6.78 11.45 -2.88
N PRO A 133 -6.38 10.69 -1.84
CA PRO A 133 -6.61 11.06 -0.46
C PRO A 133 -5.89 12.36 -0.06
N ILE A 134 -4.75 12.69 -0.67
CA ILE A 134 -4.07 13.98 -0.42
C ILE A 134 -4.89 15.15 -0.98
N ILE A 135 -5.28 15.07 -2.25
CA ILE A 135 -6.06 16.13 -2.91
C ILE A 135 -7.39 16.35 -2.20
N THR A 136 -8.06 15.28 -1.80
CA THR A 136 -9.34 15.35 -1.10
C THR A 136 -9.20 15.93 0.31
N SER A 137 -8.16 15.53 1.06
CA SER A 137 -7.86 16.13 2.35
C SER A 137 -7.57 17.64 2.23
N ILE A 138 -6.81 18.07 1.21
CA ILE A 138 -6.53 19.50 0.97
C ILE A 138 -7.81 20.26 0.62
N LYS A 139 -8.64 19.72 -0.28
CA LYS A 139 -9.91 20.35 -0.67
C LYS A 139 -10.85 20.49 0.52
N TRP A 140 -10.94 19.47 1.38
CA TRP A 140 -11.72 19.53 2.61
C TRP A 140 -11.25 20.69 3.50
N LEU A 141 -9.95 20.79 3.78
CA LEU A 141 -9.37 21.83 4.63
C LEU A 141 -9.55 23.25 4.07
N GLN A 142 -9.69 23.41 2.75
CA GLN A 142 -9.90 24.70 2.09
C GLN A 142 -11.35 25.16 2.14
N THR A 143 -12.30 24.26 1.84
CA THR A 143 -13.71 24.64 1.67
C THR A 143 -14.52 24.44 2.94
N ASN A 144 -14.19 23.43 3.77
CA ASN A 144 -14.94 23.01 4.96
C ASN A 144 -16.45 22.86 4.73
N ASP A 145 -16.87 22.65 3.48
CA ASP A 145 -18.26 22.51 3.08
C ASP A 145 -18.47 21.19 2.34
N LEU A 146 -19.57 20.52 2.67
CA LEU A 146 -19.95 19.24 2.09
C LEU A 146 -20.71 19.49 0.78
N ASN A 147 -19.97 19.66 -0.31
CA ASN A 147 -20.55 19.63 -1.65
C ASN A 147 -20.59 18.19 -2.18
N ASP A 148 -21.59 17.86 -3.01
CA ASP A 148 -21.74 16.56 -3.68
C ASP A 148 -20.45 16.10 -4.38
N HIS A 149 -19.71 17.05 -4.98
CA HIS A 149 -18.41 16.77 -5.60
C HIS A 149 -17.33 16.31 -4.61
N ILE A 150 -17.34 16.82 -3.37
CA ILE A 150 -16.39 16.44 -2.32
C ILE A 150 -16.75 15.04 -1.78
N ILE A 151 -18.04 14.75 -1.63
CA ILE A 151 -18.54 13.43 -1.20
C ILE A 151 -18.15 12.35 -2.22
N GLN A 152 -18.30 12.63 -3.52
CA GLN A 152 -17.83 11.73 -4.59
C GLN A 152 -16.32 11.50 -4.50
N LEU A 153 -15.56 12.57 -4.30
CA LEU A 153 -14.11 12.52 -4.15
C LEU A 153 -13.67 11.69 -2.94
N PHE A 154 -14.35 11.80 -1.80
CA PHE A 154 -14.11 10.93 -0.64
C PHE A 154 -14.37 9.47 -0.96
N SER A 155 -15.47 9.18 -1.66
CA SER A 155 -15.84 7.82 -2.06
C SER A 155 -14.81 7.20 -2.99
N PHE A 156 -14.35 7.93 -4.01
CA PHE A 156 -13.28 7.48 -4.90
C PHE A 156 -11.96 7.27 -4.15
N SER A 157 -11.60 8.19 -3.26
CA SER A 157 -10.35 8.08 -2.48
C SER A 157 -10.37 6.85 -1.57
N CYS A 158 -11.49 6.58 -0.89
CA CYS A 158 -11.66 5.38 -0.07
C CYS A 158 -11.55 4.12 -0.93
N LEU A 159 -12.24 4.07 -2.07
CA LEU A 159 -12.21 2.91 -2.97
C LEU A 159 -10.80 2.61 -3.48
N PHE A 160 -10.02 3.62 -3.87
CA PHE A 160 -8.66 3.41 -4.33
C PHE A 160 -7.72 2.94 -3.20
N LEU A 161 -7.89 3.49 -1.99
CA LEU A 161 -7.16 3.03 -0.81
C LEU A 161 -7.54 1.57 -0.46
N ASP A 162 -8.81 1.19 -0.54
CA ASP A 162 -9.27 -0.18 -0.30
C ASP A 162 -8.71 -1.17 -1.32
N ILE A 163 -8.67 -0.81 -2.60
CA ILE A 163 -8.03 -1.64 -3.62
C ILE A 163 -6.52 -1.72 -3.37
N LYS A 164 -5.87 -0.62 -2.96
CA LYS A 164 -4.44 -0.65 -2.60
C LYS A 164 -4.17 -1.55 -1.40
N PHE A 165 -5.05 -1.53 -0.39
CA PHE A 165 -4.99 -2.45 0.74
C PHE A 165 -5.00 -3.91 0.27
N LEU A 166 -5.87 -4.25 -0.69
CA LEU A 166 -5.91 -5.59 -1.27
C LEU A 166 -4.59 -5.97 -1.92
N LEU A 167 -3.97 -5.06 -2.67
CA LEU A 167 -2.70 -5.32 -3.37
C LEU A 167 -1.54 -5.65 -2.44
N PHE A 168 -1.59 -5.22 -1.17
CA PHE A 168 -0.60 -5.66 -0.18
C PHE A 168 -0.62 -7.19 0.00
N PHE A 169 -1.78 -7.85 -0.02
CA PHE A 169 -1.82 -9.30 0.18
C PHE A 169 -1.10 -10.11 -0.90
N ARG A 170 -0.77 -9.53 -2.06
CA ARG A 170 0.05 -10.17 -3.10
C ARG A 170 1.40 -10.68 -2.59
N ALA A 171 1.95 -10.07 -1.53
CA ALA A 171 3.21 -10.50 -0.92
C ALA A 171 3.12 -11.86 -0.21
N PHE A 172 1.93 -12.33 0.16
CA PHE A 172 1.74 -13.63 0.79
C PHE A 172 1.46 -14.69 -0.27
N GLU A 173 2.20 -15.79 -0.25
CA GLU A 173 2.11 -16.87 -1.24
C GLU A 173 0.68 -17.37 -1.46
N SER A 174 -0.05 -17.64 -0.37
CA SER A 174 -1.44 -18.10 -0.42
C SER A 174 -2.36 -17.13 -1.16
N PHE A 175 -2.19 -15.83 -0.95
CA PHE A 175 -3.01 -14.79 -1.59
C PHE A 175 -2.52 -14.46 -3.00
N GLY A 176 -1.20 -14.48 -3.23
CA GLY A 176 -0.57 -14.21 -4.51
C GLY A 176 -1.10 -15.10 -5.63
N ILE A 177 -1.31 -16.39 -5.35
CA ILE A 177 -1.91 -17.34 -6.30
C ILE A 177 -3.32 -16.90 -6.70
N TYR A 178 -4.15 -16.46 -5.75
CA TYR A 178 -5.49 -15.94 -6.07
C TYR A 178 -5.42 -14.67 -6.92
N PHE A 179 -4.51 -13.74 -6.60
CA PHE A 179 -4.31 -12.54 -7.41
C PHE A 179 -3.87 -12.88 -8.84
N GLU A 180 -2.97 -13.84 -9.01
CA GLU A 180 -2.53 -14.29 -10.33
C GLU A 180 -3.70 -14.89 -11.13
N ILE A 181 -4.52 -15.74 -10.50
CA ILE A 181 -5.73 -16.29 -11.11
C ILE A 181 -6.69 -15.17 -11.51
N ILE A 182 -6.94 -14.20 -10.62
CA ILE A 182 -7.82 -13.04 -10.89
C ILE A 182 -7.29 -12.22 -12.08
N ILE A 183 -5.99 -11.97 -12.13
CA ILE A 183 -5.35 -11.20 -13.21
C ILE A 183 -5.39 -11.98 -14.54
N ARG A 184 -5.16 -13.30 -14.53
CA ARG A 184 -5.29 -14.16 -15.72
C ARG A 184 -6.73 -14.27 -16.20
N CYS A 185 -7.69 -14.27 -15.28
CA CYS A 185 -9.12 -14.35 -15.56
C CYS A 185 -9.72 -13.01 -16.02
N LYS A 186 -8.92 -11.94 -16.17
CA LYS A 186 -9.37 -10.62 -16.65
C LYS A 186 -10.07 -10.59 -18.02
N THR A 187 -10.20 -11.70 -18.72
CA THR A 187 -11.10 -11.81 -19.87
C THR A 187 -12.59 -11.73 -19.48
N ASP A 188 -12.96 -12.06 -18.22
CA ASP A 188 -14.35 -12.00 -17.74
C ASP A 188 -14.56 -10.88 -16.71
N HIS A 189 -14.96 -9.69 -17.20
CA HIS A 189 -15.24 -8.48 -16.43
C HIS A 189 -16.17 -8.65 -15.20
N LEU A 190 -17.00 -9.70 -15.16
CA LEU A 190 -17.97 -9.97 -14.10
C LEU A 190 -17.33 -10.45 -12.79
N PHE A 191 -16.17 -11.11 -12.84
CA PHE A 191 -15.52 -11.66 -11.65
C PHE A 191 -14.83 -10.56 -10.81
N PHE A 192 -14.25 -9.56 -11.47
CA PHE A 192 -13.58 -8.44 -10.80
C PHE A 192 -14.59 -7.54 -10.05
N SER A 193 -15.75 -7.31 -10.66
CA SER A 193 -16.84 -6.53 -10.04
C SER A 193 -17.44 -7.21 -8.80
N SER A 194 -17.63 -8.54 -8.87
CA SER A 194 -18.17 -9.31 -7.74
C SER A 194 -17.18 -9.41 -6.57
N LEU A 195 -15.87 -9.51 -6.81
CA LEU A 195 -14.86 -9.50 -5.74
C LEU A 195 -14.81 -8.15 -5.00
N ILE A 196 -14.85 -7.04 -5.74
CA ILE A 196 -14.94 -5.68 -5.16
C ILE A 196 -16.22 -5.54 -4.33
N TYR A 197 -17.34 -6.07 -4.81
CA TYR A 197 -18.61 -6.07 -4.10
C TYR A 197 -18.55 -6.87 -2.78
N TYR A 198 -18.04 -8.10 -2.81
CA TYR A 198 -17.88 -8.93 -1.61
C TYR A 198 -16.89 -8.33 -0.62
N TYR A 199 -15.83 -7.69 -1.11
CA TYR A 199 -14.84 -7.02 -0.29
C TYR A 199 -15.39 -5.75 0.38
N ASN A 200 -16.10 -4.89 -0.35
CA ASN A 200 -16.78 -3.73 0.23
C ASN A 200 -17.74 -4.17 1.34
N LYS A 201 -18.43 -5.30 1.15
CA LYS A 201 -19.30 -5.89 2.17
C LYS A 201 -18.52 -6.41 3.39
N PHE A 202 -17.35 -7.01 3.18
CA PHE A 202 -16.44 -7.44 4.24
C PHE A 202 -15.86 -6.27 5.03
N CYS A 203 -15.34 -5.23 4.36
CA CYS A 203 -14.85 -4.00 5.00
C CYS A 203 -15.95 -3.30 5.80
N THR A 204 -17.16 -3.20 5.25
CA THR A 204 -18.31 -2.63 5.96
C THR A 204 -18.69 -3.46 7.18
N CYS A 205 -18.63 -4.80 7.10
CA CYS A 205 -18.86 -5.69 8.24
C CYS A 205 -17.78 -5.57 9.33
N VAL A 206 -16.50 -5.45 8.96
CA VAL A 206 -15.39 -5.27 9.90
C VAL A 206 -15.48 -3.90 10.57
N LEU A 207 -15.76 -2.84 9.82
CA LEU A 207 -15.98 -1.50 10.35
C LEU A 207 -17.19 -1.47 11.31
N TYR A 208 -18.30 -2.11 10.93
CA TYR A 208 -19.47 -2.25 11.79
C TYR A 208 -19.15 -3.04 13.07
N PHE A 209 -18.41 -4.15 12.97
CA PHE A 209 -17.98 -4.94 14.13
C PHE A 209 -17.09 -4.14 15.08
N ILE A 210 -16.15 -3.34 14.56
CA ILE A 210 -15.29 -2.46 15.35
C ILE A 210 -16.12 -1.36 16.04
N ILE A 211 -17.02 -0.69 15.32
CA ILE A 211 -17.89 0.37 15.88
C ILE A 211 -18.83 -0.20 16.95
N THR A 212 -19.40 -1.40 16.74
CA THR A 212 -20.32 -2.03 17.70
C THR A 212 -19.58 -2.45 18.98
N LYS A 213 -18.32 -2.91 18.86
CA LYS A 213 -17.49 -3.22 20.03
C LYS A 213 -17.07 -1.97 20.81
N ILE A 214 -16.80 -0.86 20.14
CA ILE A 214 -16.45 0.41 20.79
C ILE A 214 -17.66 0.99 21.55
N ARG A 215 -18.88 0.82 21.02
CA ARG A 215 -20.14 1.18 21.71
C ARG A 215 -20.48 0.32 22.93
N LEU A 216 -19.85 -0.85 23.09
CA LEU A 216 -20.03 -1.73 24.26
C LEU A 216 -19.07 -1.39 25.42
N PHE A 217 -18.14 -0.46 25.20
CA PHE A 217 -17.14 -0.01 26.20
C PHE A 217 -17.32 1.45 26.66
N ILE A 218 -18.38 2.13 26.20
CA ILE A 218 -18.86 3.43 26.70
C ILE A 218 -20.23 3.21 27.31
#